data_AF-A0A3A9EXX4-F1
#
_entry.id   AF-A0A3A9EXX4-F1
#
_cell.length_a   1.000
_cell.length_b   1.000
_cell.length_c   1.000
_cell.angle_alpha   90.00
_cell.angle_beta   90.00
_cell.angle_gamma   90.00
#
_symmetry.space_group_name_H-M   'P 1'
#
loop_
_entity.id
_entity.type
_entity.pdbx_description
1 polymer ?
#
loop_
_entity_poly.entity_id
_entity_poly.type
_entity_poly.pdbx_seq_one_letter_code
_entity_poly.pdbx_strand_id
1 'polypeptide(L)' 'MATSSILTNIKITDPKKVEDFVEALDISAHEPERIPSKPIIPLVTNIGEIQKFMGMENRENE' A
#
# COMPACT_ATOMS: atom_id res chain seq x y z
N MET A 1 5.13 -24.06 -4.64
CA MET A 1 5.07 -23.18 -3.45
C MET A 1 5.97 -23.79 -2.39
N ALA A 2 6.93 -23.05 -1.86
CA ALA A 2 7.71 -23.51 -0.71
C ALA A 2 6.82 -23.42 0.53
N THR A 3 6.50 -24.56 1.16
CA THR A 3 5.68 -24.66 2.37
C THR A 3 6.53 -24.66 3.64
N SER A 4 7.81 -24.29 3.54
CA SER A 4 8.70 -24.18 4.69
C SER A 4 8.64 -22.78 5.26
N SER A 5 8.28 -22.66 6.54
CA SER A 5 8.43 -21.40 7.26
C SER A 5 9.92 -21.14 7.51
N ILE A 6 10.35 -19.88 7.34
CA ILE A 6 11.72 -19.46 7.68
C ILE A 6 11.99 -19.67 9.18
N LEU A 7 10.93 -19.70 9.99
CA LEU A 7 11.02 -19.82 11.45
C LEU A 7 10.94 -21.27 11.96
N THR A 8 10.81 -22.28 11.09
CA THR A 8 10.54 -23.68 11.50
C THR A 8 11.57 -24.26 12.48
N ASN A 9 12.82 -23.78 12.46
CA ASN A 9 13.89 -24.25 13.35
C ASN A 9 14.34 -23.21 14.39
N ILE A 10 13.62 -22.10 14.56
CA ILE A 10 13.99 -21.05 15.51
C ILE A 10 13.30 -21.32 16.85
N LYS A 11 14.09 -21.50 17.91
CA LYS A 11 13.60 -21.64 19.29
C LYS A 11 14.16 -20.53 20.16
N ILE A 12 13.30 -19.63 20.62
CA ILE A 12 13.66 -18.57 21.57
C ILE A 12 13.25 -19.04 22.97
N THR A 13 14.22 -19.25 23.85
CA THR A 13 13.99 -19.75 25.22
C THR A 13 14.16 -18.68 26.30
N ASP A 14 14.80 -17.57 25.95
CA ASP A 14 15.02 -16.44 26.86
C ASP A 14 13.76 -15.56 26.88
N PRO A 15 13.09 -15.40 28.04
CA PRO A 15 11.84 -14.64 28.15
C PRO A 15 11.97 -13.23 27.59
N LYS A 16 13.09 -12.55 27.84
CA LYS A 16 13.29 -11.18 27.36
C LYS A 16 13.35 -11.11 25.84
N LYS A 17 14.03 -12.08 25.22
CA LYS A 17 14.13 -12.16 23.75
C LYS A 17 12.80 -12.51 23.09
N VAL A 18 11.89 -13.20 23.80
CA VAL A 18 10.54 -13.45 23.29
C VAL A 18 9.76 -12.13 23.23
N GLU A 19 9.82 -11.33 24.29
CA GLU A 19 9.15 -10.03 24.34
C GLU A 19 9.70 -9.09 23.24
N ASP A 20 11.03 -8.94 23.16
CA ASP A 20 11.68 -8.11 22.13
C ASP A 20 11.30 -8.55 20.70
N PHE A 21 11.18 -9.87 20.47
CA PHE A 21 10.82 -10.42 19.16
C PHE A 21 9.36 -10.15 18.79
N VAL A 22 8.44 -10.31 19.75
CA VAL A 22 7.01 -10.01 19.55
C VAL A 22 6.82 -8.52 19.25
N GLU A 23 7.48 -7.64 19.99
CA GLU A 23 7.44 -6.19 19.75
C GLU A 23 7.94 -5.84 18.33
N ALA A 24 9.06 -6.45 17.90
CA ALA A 24 9.59 -6.24 16.56
C ALA A 24 8.63 -6.73 15.46
N LEU A 25 7.90 -7.82 15.68
CA LEU A 25 6.88 -8.29 14.74
C LEU A 25 5.69 -7.32 14.66
N ASP A 26 5.22 -6.81 15.80
CA ASP A 26 4.12 -5.84 15.83
C ASP A 26 4.51 -4.54 15.13
N ILE A 27 5.74 -4.04 15.35
CA ILE A 27 6.28 -2.87 14.64
C ILE A 27 6.40 -3.15 13.14
N SER A 28 6.89 -4.33 12.75
CA SER A 28 7.03 -4.69 11.33
C SER A 28 5.68 -4.89 10.63
N ALA A 29 4.65 -5.32 11.35
CA ALA A 29 3.30 -5.46 10.83
C ALA A 29 2.62 -4.09 10.66
N HIS A 30 3.07 -3.08 11.39
CA HIS A 30 2.64 -1.70 11.22
C HIS A 30 3.25 -1.15 9.92
N GLU A 31 2.57 -1.39 8.81
CA GLU A 31 2.95 -0.80 7.53
C GLU A 31 2.84 0.73 7.65
N PRO A 32 3.93 1.48 7.42
CA PRO A 32 3.83 2.94 7.43
C PRO A 32 2.84 3.37 6.35
N GLU A 33 2.06 4.41 6.63
CA GLU A 33 1.20 5.02 5.61
C GLU A 33 2.06 5.30 4.37
N ARG A 34 1.72 4.66 3.26
CA ARG A 34 2.47 4.79 2.02
C ARG A 34 2.18 6.17 1.43
N ILE A 35 3.03 7.14 1.78
CA ILE A 35 2.96 8.48 1.21
C ILE A 35 3.55 8.42 -0.20
N PRO A 36 2.85 8.92 -1.23
CA PRO A 36 3.39 8.97 -2.58
C PRO A 36 4.59 9.91 -2.62
N SER A 37 5.67 9.46 -3.24
CA SER A 37 6.92 10.24 -3.43
C SER A 37 6.76 11.42 -4.40
N LYS A 38 5.63 11.48 -5.10
CA LYS A 38 5.27 12.55 -6.05
C LYS A 38 3.90 13.11 -5.68
N PRO A 39 3.64 14.39 -5.98
CA PRO A 39 2.31 14.97 -5.85
C PRO A 39 1.27 14.11 -6.56
N ILE A 40 0.18 13.81 -5.86
CA ILE A 40 -0.97 13.11 -6.46
C ILE A 40 -1.62 14.10 -7.41
N ILE A 41 -1.84 13.68 -8.66
CA ILE A 41 -2.65 14.45 -9.60
C ILE A 41 -4.09 14.44 -9.05
N PRO A 42 -4.71 15.60 -8.79
CA PRO A 42 -6.06 15.64 -8.24
C PRO A 42 -7.04 14.95 -9.20
N LEU A 43 -7.98 14.20 -8.62
CA LEU A 43 -9.04 13.56 -9.40
C LEU A 43 -9.90 14.66 -10.04
N VAL A 44 -10.02 14.65 -11.36
CA VAL A 44 -10.93 15.56 -12.06
C VAL A 44 -12.35 15.02 -11.88
N THR A 45 -13.19 15.74 -11.15
CA THR A 45 -14.60 15.36 -10.90
C THR A 45 -15.58 16.10 -11.79
N ASN A 46 -15.14 17.18 -12.46
CA ASN A 46 -15.96 17.95 -13.37
C ASN A 46 -16.12 17.22 -14.72
N ILE A 47 -17.36 16.92 -15.10
CA ILE A 47 -17.68 16.18 -16.33
C ILE A 47 -17.19 16.91 -17.59
N GLY A 48 -17.32 18.24 -17.65
CA GLY A 48 -16.86 19.02 -18.80
C GLY A 48 -15.35 19.00 -18.97
N GLU A 49 -14.61 19.07 -17.86
CA GLU A 49 -13.15 18.91 -17.90
C GLU A 49 -12.74 17.48 -18.29
N ILE A 50 -13.45 16.45 -17.79
CA ILE A 50 -13.24 15.06 -18.20
C ILE A 50 -13.48 14.90 -19.71
N GLN A 51 -14.57 15.45 -20.23
CA GLN A 51 -14.89 15.42 -21.66
C GLN A 51 -13.80 16.11 -22.50
N LYS A 52 -13.28 17.26 -22.04
CA LYS A 52 -12.15 17.95 -22.67
C LYS A 52 -10.88 17.08 -22.66
N PHE A 53 -10.52 16.49 -21.52
CA PHE A 53 -9.39 15.55 -21.43
C PHE A 53 -9.55 14.33 -22.34
N MET A 54 -10.78 13.83 -22.48
CA MET A 54 -11.12 12.71 -23.35
C MET A 54 -11.26 13.10 -24.83
N GLY A 55 -11.06 14.38 -25.19
CA GLY A 55 -11.23 14.87 -26.57
C GLY A 55 -12.66 14.72 -27.09
N MET A 56 -13.65 14.75 -26.20
CA MET A 56 -15.07 14.55 -26.51
C MET A 56 -15.81 15.87 -26.80
N GLU A 57 -15.07 16.97 -26.91
CA GLU A 57 -15.61 18.28 -27.22
C GLU A 57 -16.29 18.25 -28.61
N ASN A 58 -17.63 18.19 -28.59
CA ASN A 58 -18.57 18.25 -29.72
C ASN A 58 -18.89 16.93 -30.47
N ARG A 59 -19.26 15.87 -29.76
CA ARG A 59 -19.94 14.70 -30.36
C ARG A 59 -21.49 14.74 -30.29
N GLU A 60 -22.07 15.94 -30.26
CA GLU A 60 -23.54 16.12 -30.24
C GLU A 60 -24.11 16.86 -31.47
N ASN A 61 -23.31 17.09 -32.51
CA ASN A 61 -23.78 17.70 -33.78
C ASN A 61 -23.32 16.88 -35.00
N GLU A 62 -23.69 15.61 -35.08
CA GLU A 62 -23.65 14.81 -36.32
C GLU A 62 -24.94 14.01 -36.50
#